data_AF-U1QIF1-F1
#
_entry.id   AF-U1QIF1-F1
#
_cell.length_a   1.000
_cell.length_b   1.000
_cell.length_c   1.000
_cell.angle_alpha   90.00
_cell.angle_beta   90.00
_cell.angle_gamma   90.00
#
_symmetry.space_group_name_H-M   'P 1'
#
loop_
_entity.id
_entity.type
_entity.pdbx_description
1 polymer ?
#
loop_
_entity_poly.entity_id
_entity_poly.type
_entity_poly.pdbx_seq_one_letter_code
_entity_poly.pdbx_strand_id
1 'polypeptide(L)' 'MTDEQIQAWADEAERGYDLAELPAPRPGRPPVGKGPGVAVTVRLDEQTLKALMERAALEGIGNRSDAIRAAVREWSHVA' A
#
# COMPACT_ATOMS: atom_id res chain seq x y z
N MET A 1 28.17 10.21 6.38
CA MET A 1 28.38 8.80 5.97
C MET A 1 29.88 8.64 5.80
N THR A 2 30.51 7.82 6.64
CA THR A 2 31.96 7.61 6.65
C THR A 2 32.31 6.28 6.00
N ASP A 3 33.55 6.11 5.54
CA ASP A 3 34.02 4.84 4.97
C ASP A 3 33.95 3.70 6.00
N GLU A 4 34.19 4.01 7.28
CA GLU A 4 34.01 3.06 8.39
C GLU A 4 32.57 2.57 8.52
N GLN A 5 31.58 3.45 8.34
CA GLN A 5 30.16 3.05 8.35
C GLN A 5 29.83 2.15 7.17
N ILE A 6 30.39 2.44 6.00
CA ILE A 6 30.22 1.62 4.79
C ILE A 6 30.83 0.23 5.02
N GLN A 7 32.04 0.17 5.57
CA GLN A 7 32.72 -1.08 5.84
C GLN A 7 31.96 -1.93 6.87
N ALA A 8 31.44 -1.31 7.93
CA ALA A 8 30.63 -2.01 8.93
C ALA A 8 29.37 -2.65 8.31
N TRP A 9 28.70 -1.96 7.38
CA TRP A 9 27.55 -2.53 6.65
C TRP A 9 27.94 -3.64 5.68
N ALA A 10 29.09 -3.51 5.02
CA ALA A 10 29.61 -4.55 4.13
C ALA A 10 29.93 -5.84 4.91
N ASP A 11 30.67 -5.71 6.00
CA ASP A 11 31.03 -6.83 6.88
C ASP A 11 29.77 -7.50 7.46
N GLU A 12 28.73 -6.71 7.76
CA GLU A 12 27.43 -7.23 8.22
C GLU A 12 26.71 -8.03 7.14
N ALA A 13 26.66 -7.51 5.91
CA ALA A 13 26.01 -8.19 4.80
C ALA A 13 26.75 -9.49 4.41
N GLU A 14 28.09 -9.48 4.40
CA GLU A 14 28.92 -10.64 4.05
C GLU A 14 28.84 -11.77 5.08
N ARG A 15 28.72 -11.42 6.38
CA ARG A 15 28.52 -12.40 7.46
C ARG A 15 27.19 -13.17 7.32
N GLY A 16 26.17 -12.52 6.76
CA GLY A 16 24.81 -13.03 6.70
C GLY A 16 24.11 -13.03 8.08
N TYR A 17 22.82 -13.35 8.08
CA TYR A 17 22.00 -13.50 9.29
C TYR A 17 21.60 -14.97 9.49
N ASP A 18 21.59 -15.43 10.74
CA ASP A 18 21.02 -16.73 11.08
C ASP A 18 19.49 -16.67 10.93
N LEU A 19 18.95 -17.50 10.03
CA LEU A 19 17.51 -17.58 9.78
C LEU A 19 16.72 -18.05 11.02
N ALA A 20 17.37 -18.76 11.95
CA ALA A 20 16.76 -19.18 13.21
C ALA A 20 16.59 -18.03 14.21
N GLU A 21 17.40 -16.96 14.10
CA GLU A 21 17.30 -15.76 14.93
C GLU A 21 16.35 -14.71 14.33
N LEU A 22 15.97 -14.86 13.06
CA LEU A 22 15.03 -13.95 12.41
C LEU A 22 13.61 -14.13 12.94
N PRO A 23 12.82 -13.04 13.03
CA PRO A 23 11.40 -13.14 13.32
C PRO A 23 10.70 -14.07 12.32
N ALA A 24 9.73 -14.84 12.83
CA ALA A 24 8.90 -15.67 11.97
C ALA A 24 8.33 -14.86 10.79
N PRO A 25 8.27 -15.44 9.57
CA PRO A 25 7.74 -14.76 8.40
C PRO A 25 6.35 -14.21 8.72
N ARG A 26 6.23 -12.89 8.63
CA ARG A 26 4.90 -12.26 8.73
C ARG A 26 4.16 -12.56 7.43
N PRO A 27 2.83 -12.79 7.50
CA PRO A 27 2.03 -12.81 6.28
C PRO A 27 2.30 -11.53 5.50
N GLY A 28 2.41 -11.66 4.18
CA GLY A 28 2.56 -10.51 3.30
C GLY A 28 1.40 -9.52 3.46
N ARG A 29 1.46 -8.42 2.72
CA ARG A 29 0.39 -7.42 2.73
C ARG A 29 -0.98 -8.11 2.53
N PRO A 30 -1.99 -7.83 3.37
CA PRO A 30 -3.32 -8.38 3.20
C PRO A 30 -3.87 -8.12 1.79
N PRO A 31 -4.60 -9.09 1.19
CA PRO A 31 -5.17 -8.93 -0.14
C PRO A 31 -6.23 -7.83 -0.17
N VAL A 32 -6.39 -7.20 -1.32
CA VAL A 32 -7.46 -6.22 -1.57
C VAL A 32 -8.71 -6.99 -2.02
N GLY A 33 -9.31 -7.77 -1.11
CA GLY A 33 -10.44 -8.67 -1.39
C GLY A 33 -10.05 -10.15 -1.40
N LYS A 34 -10.61 -10.95 -2.32
CA LYS A 34 -10.39 -12.41 -2.39
C LYS A 34 -9.06 -12.83 -3.01
N GLY A 35 -8.22 -11.89 -3.45
CA GLY A 35 -6.98 -12.18 -4.15
C GLY A 35 -6.05 -10.98 -4.27
N PRO A 36 -4.92 -11.11 -4.98
CA PRO A 36 -4.02 -9.99 -5.24
C PRO A 36 -4.76 -8.88 -5.99
N GLY A 37 -4.52 -7.63 -5.59
CA GLY A 37 -5.09 -6.48 -6.28
C GLY A 37 -4.38 -6.22 -7.62
N VAL A 38 -5.13 -5.79 -8.64
CA VAL A 38 -4.59 -5.29 -9.91
C VAL A 38 -4.54 -3.77 -9.85
N ALA A 39 -3.37 -3.19 -10.15
CA ALA A 39 -3.21 -1.74 -10.24
C ALA A 39 -3.77 -1.21 -11.57
N VAL A 40 -4.71 -0.27 -11.49
CA VAL A 40 -5.33 0.38 -12.66
C VAL A 40 -4.99 1.87 -12.64
N THR A 41 -4.31 2.36 -13.67
CA THR A 41 -3.98 3.79 -13.81
C THR A 41 -5.11 4.51 -14.55
N VAL A 42 -5.75 5.49 -13.91
CA VAL A 42 -6.85 6.28 -14.48
C VAL A 42 -6.55 7.77 -14.33
N ARG A 43 -6.94 8.58 -15.32
CA ARG A 43 -6.91 10.05 -15.22
C ARG A 43 -8.30 10.54 -14.81
N LEU A 44 -8.36 11.29 -13.71
CA LEU A 44 -9.54 12.00 -13.25
C LEU A 44 -9.24 13.49 -13.33
N ASP A 45 -10.22 14.28 -13.76
CA ASP A 45 -10.13 15.73 -13.65
C ASP A 45 -10.20 16.16 -12.17
N GLU A 46 -9.77 17.39 -11.91
CA GLU A 46 -9.69 17.94 -10.55
C GLU A 46 -11.07 18.02 -9.88
N GLN A 47 -12.12 18.34 -10.64
CA GLN A 47 -13.48 18.47 -10.11
C GLN A 47 -14.00 17.12 -9.64
N THR A 48 -13.85 16.07 -10.45
CA THR A 48 -14.24 14.69 -10.11
C THR A 48 -13.47 14.19 -8.89
N LEU A 49 -12.15 14.41 -8.85
CA LEU A 49 -11.34 13.99 -7.71
C LEU A 49 -11.74 14.71 -6.43
N LYS A 50 -12.01 16.02 -6.51
CA LYS A 50 -12.44 16.82 -5.36
C LYS A 50 -13.79 16.35 -4.81
N ALA A 51 -14.78 16.17 -5.68
CA ALA A 51 -16.11 15.69 -5.29
C ALA A 51 -16.04 14.30 -4.62
N LEU A 52 -15.21 13.40 -5.14
CA LEU A 52 -14.97 12.09 -4.53
C LEU A 52 -14.39 12.23 -3.12
N MET A 53 -13.40 13.11 -2.93
CA MET A 53 -12.75 13.29 -1.63
C MET A 53 -13.66 13.98 -0.61
N GLU A 54 -14.52 14.91 -1.04
CA GLU A 54 -15.54 15.52 -0.19
C GLU A 54 -16.56 14.48 0.30
N ARG A 55 -17.06 13.63 -0.60
CA ARG A 55 -17.94 12.51 -0.23
C ARG A 55 -17.24 11.54 0.72
N ALA A 56 -15.98 11.18 0.43
CA ALA A 56 -15.20 10.30 1.27
C ALA A 56 -15.01 10.84 2.70
N ALA A 57 -14.80 12.15 2.85
CA ALA A 57 -14.68 12.78 4.17
C ALA A 57 -16.00 12.68 4.97
N LEU A 58 -17.14 12.87 4.31
CA LEU A 58 -18.47 12.73 4.94
C LEU A 58 -18.73 11.27 5.39
N GLU A 59 -18.23 10.30 4.63
CA GLU A 59 -18.36 8.86 4.94
C GLU A 59 -17.26 8.34 5.89
N GLY A 60 -16.35 9.20 6.35
CA GLY A 60 -15.26 8.82 7.26
C GLY A 60 -14.13 8.01 6.61
N ILE A 61 -14.02 8.04 5.28
CA ILE A 61 -12.99 7.34 4.52
C ILE A 61 -11.71 8.20 4.46
N GLY A 62 -10.71 7.82 5.23
CA GLY A 62 -9.49 8.62 5.44
C GLY A 62 -8.45 8.57 4.32
N ASN A 63 -8.60 7.73 3.27
CA ASN A 63 -7.65 7.71 2.17
C ASN A 63 -8.29 7.59 0.79
N ARG A 64 -7.61 8.21 -0.19
CA ARG A 64 -8.05 8.28 -1.59
C ARG A 64 -8.26 6.91 -2.24
N SER A 65 -7.42 5.92 -1.93
CA SER A 65 -7.54 4.59 -2.56
C SER A 65 -8.74 3.81 -2.05
N ASP A 66 -9.10 3.96 -0.78
CA ASP A 66 -10.33 3.40 -0.21
C ASP A 66 -11.56 4.12 -0.76
N ALA A 67 -11.51 5.45 -0.92
CA ALA A 67 -12.60 6.23 -1.52
C ALA A 67 -12.91 5.78 -2.95
N ILE A 68 -11.87 5.65 -3.79
CA ILE A 68 -12.01 5.15 -5.17
C ILE A 68 -12.59 3.73 -5.17
N ARG A 69 -12.07 2.83 -4.32
CA ARG A 69 -12.58 1.45 -4.23
C ARG A 69 -14.02 1.39 -3.74
N ALA A 70 -14.42 2.24 -2.80
CA ALA A 70 -15.79 2.33 -2.31
C ALA A 70 -16.74 2.78 -3.43
N ALA A 71 -16.41 3.86 -4.13
CA ALA A 71 -17.20 4.36 -5.26
C ALA A 71 -17.35 3.32 -6.39
N VAL A 72 -16.27 2.63 -6.75
CA VAL A 72 -16.31 1.55 -7.77
C VAL A 72 -17.19 0.39 -7.30
N ARG A 73 -17.09 -0.01 -6.03
CA ARG A 73 -17.94 -1.08 -5.47
C ARG A 73 -19.40 -0.70 -5.51
N GLU A 74 -19.75 0.49 -5.05
CA GLU A 74 -21.11 1.03 -5.07
C GLU A 74 -21.68 1.01 -6.49
N TRP A 75 -20.91 1.51 -7.48
CA TRP A 75 -21.30 1.47 -8.89
C TRP A 75 -21.52 0.05 -9.42
N SER A 76 -20.62 -0.89 -9.07
CA SER A 76 -20.74 -2.30 -9.50
C SER A 76 -21.79 -3.12 -8.74
N HIS A 77 -22.23 -2.64 -7.57
CA HIS A 77 -23.25 -3.30 -6.76
C HIS A 77 -24.67 -3.02 -7.24
N VAL A 78 -24.85 -1.96 -8.04
CA VAL A 78 -26.11 -1.69 -8.77
C VAL A 78 -26.10 -2.54 -10.04
N ALA A 79 -26.35 -3.84 -9.87
CA ALA A 79 -26.66 -4.79 -10.94
C ALA A 79 -27.60 -5.88 -10.38
#